data_AF-A0A971PF58-F1
#
_entry.id   AF-A0A971PF58-F1
#
_cell.length_a   1.000
_cell.length_b   1.000
_cell.length_c   1.000
_cell.angle_alpha   90.00
_cell.angle_beta   90.00
_cell.angle_gamma   90.00
#
_symmetry.space_group_name_H-M   'P 1'
#
loop_
_entity.id
_entity.type
_entity.pdbx_description
1 polymer ?
#
loop_
_entity_poly.entity_id
_entity_poly.type
_entity_poly.pdbx_seq_one_letter_code
_entity_poly.pdbx_strand_id
1 'polypeptide(L)'
;LTAHLAEKATLSTYGHVKINRGSSDVVPACTTGNITLYVRTDGSDSNDGSANDAAHALLTIQAAVNKLPQIINHNANINVAAGTYAEDVMIKGFTGKGEFYLNGGTNLTTAANFTVNSISITKCDSLYMKVTGFTAIGTTVTVQSGFAATYSSGQQDFFFCICTTSSAYAGFSSGVAVTVYFQTCKVANRGVGLQHNMGMCVSDSWDAGSTGNTIGLKAMYGGQLAKNGTQPAGTTAESALYGGVIHA
;
A
#
# COMPACT_ATOMS: atom_id res chain seq x y z
N LEU A 1 17.20 -11.67 73.74
CA LEU A 1 16.48 -11.08 72.60
C LEU A 1 17.11 -11.62 71.33
N THR A 2 16.62 -12.75 70.81
CA THR A 2 17.23 -13.44 69.66
C THR A 2 16.60 -12.88 68.40
N ALA A 3 17.42 -12.29 67.53
CA ALA A 3 16.96 -11.70 66.28
C ALA A 3 16.30 -12.76 65.40
N HIS A 4 15.06 -12.49 64.97
CA HIS A 4 14.40 -13.28 63.94
C HIS A 4 15.03 -12.90 62.59
N LEU A 5 16.06 -13.64 62.18
CA LEU A 5 16.59 -13.56 60.83
C LEU A 5 15.55 -14.18 59.89
N ALA A 6 14.83 -13.34 59.15
CA ALA A 6 13.98 -13.82 58.07
C ALA A 6 14.87 -14.49 57.01
N GLU A 7 14.74 -15.80 56.88
CA GLU A 7 15.31 -16.56 55.77
C GLU A 7 14.71 -16.03 54.47
N LYS A 8 15.56 -15.60 53.52
CA LYS A 8 15.09 -15.14 52.20
C LYS A 8 14.35 -16.29 51.54
N ALA A 9 13.04 -16.15 51.35
CA ALA A 9 12.24 -17.08 50.56
C ALA A 9 12.86 -17.24 49.16
N THR A 10 13.16 -18.48 48.78
CA THR A 10 13.54 -18.81 47.40
C THR A 10 12.29 -18.78 46.52
N LEU A 11 12.45 -18.56 45.22
CA LEU A 11 11.34 -18.48 44.25
C LEU A 11 10.38 -19.69 44.27
N SER A 12 10.76 -20.82 44.87
CA SER A 12 9.88 -21.98 45.03
C SER A 12 8.81 -21.83 46.12
N THR A 13 8.96 -20.88 47.04
CA THR A 13 8.06 -20.72 48.20
C THR A 13 6.84 -19.86 47.87
N TYR A 14 6.94 -19.01 46.86
CA TYR A 14 5.78 -18.36 46.28
C TYR A 14 5.17 -19.36 45.31
N GLY A 15 3.93 -19.77 45.56
CA GLY A 15 3.09 -20.46 44.58
C GLY A 15 2.79 -19.55 43.39
N HIS A 16 3.84 -19.12 42.68
CA HIS A 16 3.73 -18.38 41.46
C HIS A 16 2.89 -19.25 40.54
N VAL A 17 1.70 -18.76 40.24
CA VAL A 17 0.98 -19.16 39.04
C VAL A 17 2.03 -19.09 37.94
N LYS A 18 2.54 -20.26 37.52
CA LYS A 18 3.17 -20.36 36.22
C LYS A 18 2.04 -20.00 35.30
N ILE A 19 1.98 -18.74 34.86
CA ILE A 19 1.20 -18.41 33.69
C ILE A 19 1.89 -19.24 32.62
N ASN A 20 1.32 -20.42 32.39
CA ASN A 20 1.63 -21.21 31.24
C ASN A 20 1.06 -20.35 30.12
N ARG A 21 1.85 -19.37 29.67
CA ARG A 21 1.52 -18.54 28.52
C ARG A 21 1.52 -19.52 27.38
N GLY A 22 0.35 -20.14 27.16
CA GLY A 22 0.13 -20.97 25.99
C GLY A 22 0.52 -20.15 24.77
N SER A 23 0.80 -20.81 23.68
CA SER A 23 1.02 -20.21 22.35
C SER A 23 -0.11 -19.27 21.88
N SER A 24 -1.17 -19.07 22.67
CA SER A 24 -2.23 -18.07 22.52
C SER A 24 -1.95 -16.70 23.15
N ASP A 25 -0.87 -16.55 23.93
CA ASP A 25 -0.45 -15.30 24.60
C ASP A 25 0.63 -14.54 23.81
N VAL A 26 0.69 -14.80 22.49
CA VAL A 26 1.59 -14.14 21.56
C VAL A 26 1.06 -12.73 21.33
N VAL A 27 1.76 -11.74 21.90
CA VAL A 27 1.63 -10.35 21.46
C VAL A 27 1.71 -10.37 19.93
N PRO A 28 0.76 -9.79 19.19
CA PRO A 28 0.81 -9.84 17.74
C PRO A 28 2.19 -9.42 17.26
N ALA A 29 2.77 -10.21 16.37
CA ALA A 29 4.11 -9.96 15.87
C ALA A 29 4.17 -8.52 15.33
N CYS A 30 5.16 -7.76 15.79
CA CYS A 30 5.44 -6.42 15.33
C CYS A 30 6.90 -6.31 14.90
N THR A 31 7.21 -5.35 14.05
CA THR A 31 8.60 -5.06 13.68
C THR A 31 9.42 -4.72 14.93
N THR A 32 10.56 -5.36 15.14
CA THR A 32 11.52 -5.03 16.20
C THR A 32 12.63 -4.08 15.75
N GLY A 33 12.65 -3.74 14.45
CA GLY A 33 13.56 -2.80 13.80
C GLY A 33 13.14 -2.61 12.34
N ASN A 34 13.90 -1.84 11.58
CA ASN A 34 13.65 -1.68 10.14
C ASN A 34 13.74 -3.04 9.41
N ILE A 35 12.84 -3.28 8.47
CA ILE A 35 12.86 -4.44 7.59
C ILE A 35 13.09 -3.95 6.16
N THR A 36 13.97 -4.63 5.43
CA THR A 36 14.16 -4.46 3.99
C THR A 36 14.05 -5.81 3.32
N LEU A 37 13.12 -5.94 2.38
CA LEU A 37 12.90 -7.12 1.56
C LEU A 37 13.19 -6.80 0.09
N TYR A 38 13.75 -7.77 -0.63
CA TYR A 38 14.02 -7.65 -2.06
C TYR A 38 13.17 -8.65 -2.85
N VAL A 39 12.67 -8.20 -4.01
CA VAL A 39 11.85 -9.00 -4.93
C VAL A 39 12.47 -8.96 -6.32
N ARG A 40 12.64 -10.12 -6.97
CA ARG A 40 13.23 -10.27 -8.30
C ARG A 40 12.54 -11.37 -9.09
N THR A 41 12.46 -11.22 -10.41
CA THR A 41 11.85 -12.23 -11.30
C THR A 41 12.64 -13.54 -11.39
N ASP A 42 13.90 -13.54 -10.96
CA ASP A 42 14.78 -14.72 -10.85
C ASP A 42 14.96 -15.21 -9.41
N GLY A 43 14.15 -14.71 -8.46
CA GLY A 43 14.15 -15.12 -7.05
C GLY A 43 13.31 -16.36 -6.75
N SER A 44 13.05 -16.61 -5.45
CA SER A 44 12.16 -17.67 -4.98
C SER A 44 11.38 -17.22 -3.74
N ASP A 45 10.08 -17.53 -3.66
CA ASP A 45 9.27 -17.24 -2.48
C ASP A 45 9.65 -18.06 -1.24
N SER A 46 10.48 -19.10 -1.41
CA SER A 46 11.13 -19.81 -0.32
C SER A 46 12.29 -19.03 0.32
N ASN A 47 12.82 -18.01 -0.36
CA ASN A 47 13.95 -17.23 0.13
C ASN A 47 13.52 -16.32 1.30
N ASP A 48 14.49 -15.74 2.00
CA ASP A 48 14.22 -14.86 3.14
C ASP A 48 13.87 -13.41 2.74
N GLY A 49 14.27 -12.97 1.55
CA GLY A 49 14.13 -11.61 1.05
C GLY A 49 15.27 -10.67 1.46
N SER A 50 16.36 -11.18 2.06
CA SER A 50 17.34 -10.35 2.78
C SER A 50 18.34 -9.59 1.89
N ALA A 51 18.53 -10.02 0.63
CA ALA A 51 19.48 -9.40 -0.29
C ALA A 51 18.96 -9.32 -1.73
N ASN A 52 19.50 -8.35 -2.49
CA ASN A 52 19.15 -8.10 -3.89
C ASN A 52 19.91 -9.02 -4.87
N ASP A 53 19.72 -10.33 -4.71
CA ASP A 53 20.25 -11.35 -5.60
C ASP A 53 19.28 -12.53 -5.70
N ALA A 54 19.45 -13.40 -6.70
CA ALA A 54 18.55 -14.51 -6.95
C ALA A 54 18.47 -15.54 -5.80
N ALA A 55 19.54 -15.67 -5.00
CA ALA A 55 19.62 -16.66 -3.93
C ALA A 55 18.85 -16.23 -2.66
N HIS A 56 18.62 -14.93 -2.49
CA HIS A 56 17.97 -14.38 -1.29
C HIS A 56 16.68 -13.60 -1.59
N ALA A 57 16.50 -13.06 -2.80
CA ALA A 57 15.30 -12.29 -3.14
C ALA A 57 14.06 -13.18 -3.31
N LEU A 58 12.91 -12.61 -3.00
CA LEU A 58 11.59 -13.22 -3.19
C LEU A 58 11.20 -13.18 -4.67
N LEU A 59 10.38 -14.13 -5.12
CA LEU A 59 9.91 -14.16 -6.50
C LEU A 59 8.75 -13.20 -6.72
N THR A 60 7.84 -13.11 -5.74
CA THR A 60 6.61 -12.32 -5.83
C THR A 60 6.59 -11.15 -4.85
N ILE A 61 5.90 -10.09 -5.24
CA ILE A 61 5.65 -8.93 -4.39
C ILE A 61 4.70 -9.33 -3.26
N GLN A 62 3.70 -10.18 -3.53
CA GLN A 62 2.78 -10.64 -2.48
C GLN A 62 3.50 -11.48 -1.41
N ALA A 63 4.50 -12.30 -1.76
CA ALA A 63 5.30 -13.01 -0.75
C ALA A 63 6.07 -12.04 0.16
N ALA A 64 6.59 -10.95 -0.38
CA ALA A 64 7.24 -9.90 0.43
C ALA A 64 6.27 -9.21 1.38
N VAL A 65 5.08 -8.85 0.88
CA VAL A 65 4.01 -8.29 1.72
C VAL A 65 3.63 -9.25 2.85
N ASN A 66 3.46 -10.54 2.53
CA ASN A 66 3.05 -11.56 3.50
C ASN A 66 4.12 -11.86 4.57
N LYS A 67 5.39 -11.55 4.29
CA LYS A 67 6.50 -11.73 5.25
C LYS A 67 6.57 -10.64 6.32
N LEU A 68 5.94 -9.50 6.09
CA LEU A 68 5.93 -8.42 7.06
C LEU A 68 4.95 -8.72 8.21
N PRO A 69 5.33 -8.41 9.47
CA PRO A 69 4.37 -8.43 10.57
C PRO A 69 3.26 -7.40 10.33
N GLN A 70 2.03 -7.74 10.73
CA GLN A 70 0.88 -6.85 10.54
C GLN A 70 1.01 -5.55 11.36
N ILE A 71 1.78 -5.54 12.45
CA ILE A 71 2.10 -4.33 13.20
C ILE A 71 3.48 -3.79 12.80
N ILE A 72 3.48 -2.66 12.08
CA ILE A 72 4.67 -1.95 11.60
C ILE A 72 4.96 -0.76 12.51
N ASN A 73 6.00 -0.87 13.34
CA ASN A 73 6.46 0.15 14.27
C ASN A 73 7.78 0.83 13.84
N HIS A 74 8.39 0.33 12.76
CA HIS A 74 9.63 0.81 12.15
C HIS A 74 9.45 0.85 10.62
N ASN A 75 10.48 1.21 9.86
CA ASN A 75 10.34 1.29 8.40
C ASN A 75 10.37 -0.12 7.79
N ALA A 76 9.34 -0.45 7.00
CA ALA A 76 9.27 -1.66 6.20
C ALA A 76 9.43 -1.29 4.72
N ASN A 77 10.54 -1.71 4.11
CA ASN A 77 10.87 -1.43 2.73
C ASN A 77 10.80 -2.71 1.90
N ILE A 78 10.02 -2.71 0.82
CA ILE A 78 10.03 -3.75 -0.20
C ILE A 78 10.60 -3.12 -1.47
N ASN A 79 11.81 -3.54 -1.85
CA ASN A 79 12.51 -3.08 -3.02
C ASN A 79 12.37 -4.12 -4.14
N VAL A 80 11.70 -3.72 -5.22
CA VAL A 80 11.43 -4.59 -6.36
C VAL A 80 12.47 -4.32 -7.44
N ALA A 81 12.96 -5.36 -8.12
CA ALA A 81 13.77 -5.21 -9.33
C ALA A 81 12.88 -5.04 -10.57
N ALA A 82 13.42 -4.44 -11.64
CA ALA A 82 12.66 -4.30 -12.88
C ALA A 82 12.24 -5.68 -13.42
N GLY A 83 11.00 -5.80 -13.88
CA GLY A 83 10.44 -7.06 -14.33
C GLY A 83 8.92 -7.03 -14.41
N THR A 84 8.38 -8.17 -14.86
CA THR A 84 6.94 -8.42 -14.94
C THR A 84 6.51 -9.37 -13.84
N TYR A 85 5.64 -8.86 -12.97
CA TYR A 85 5.05 -9.57 -11.85
C TYR A 85 3.55 -9.69 -12.11
N ALA A 86 3.11 -10.75 -12.79
CA ALA A 86 1.72 -10.92 -13.21
C ALA A 86 0.79 -11.32 -12.05
N GLU A 87 0.73 -10.48 -11.02
CA GLU A 87 -0.03 -10.68 -9.78
C GLU A 87 -0.87 -9.44 -9.42
N ASP A 88 -1.94 -9.67 -8.67
CA ASP A 88 -2.70 -8.62 -8.00
C ASP A 88 -2.16 -8.44 -6.58
N VAL A 89 -1.42 -7.34 -6.36
CA VAL A 89 -0.78 -7.08 -5.07
C VAL A 89 -1.81 -6.50 -4.10
N MET A 90 -2.01 -7.18 -2.97
CA MET A 90 -2.90 -6.75 -1.90
C MET A 90 -2.11 -6.45 -0.62
N ILE A 91 -1.95 -5.16 -0.34
CA ILE A 91 -1.39 -4.62 0.90
C ILE A 91 -2.56 -4.43 1.86
N LYS A 92 -2.67 -5.30 2.86
CA LYS A 92 -3.87 -5.37 3.70
C LYS A 92 -3.60 -5.66 5.16
N GLY A 93 -4.37 -5.01 6.04
CA GLY A 93 -4.41 -5.32 7.47
C GLY A 93 -3.29 -4.72 8.30
N PHE A 94 -2.44 -3.87 7.70
CA PHE A 94 -1.30 -3.30 8.42
C PHE A 94 -1.73 -2.16 9.34
N THR A 95 -1.13 -2.10 10.52
CA THR A 95 -1.26 -0.96 11.44
C THR A 95 0.04 -0.67 12.17
N GLY A 96 0.10 0.41 12.94
CA GLY A 96 1.24 0.72 13.80
C GLY A 96 1.59 2.19 13.76
N LYS A 97 2.88 2.49 13.91
CA LYS A 97 3.43 3.86 13.95
C LYS A 97 4.66 4.06 13.05
N GLY A 98 5.04 3.02 12.32
CA GLY A 98 6.12 3.07 11.35
C GLY A 98 5.62 3.49 9.97
N GLU A 99 6.38 3.11 8.96
CA GLU A 99 6.14 3.48 7.57
C GLU A 99 6.30 2.25 6.68
N PHE A 100 5.47 2.17 5.63
CA PHE A 100 5.53 1.10 4.64
C PHE A 100 5.90 1.67 3.28
N TYR A 101 6.88 1.06 2.62
CA TYR A 101 7.37 1.47 1.31
C TYR A 101 7.39 0.28 0.35
N LEU A 102 6.67 0.41 -0.76
CA LEU A 102 6.79 -0.49 -1.92
C LEU A 102 7.45 0.29 -3.06
N ASN A 103 8.70 -0.07 -3.36
CA ASN A 103 9.58 0.70 -4.23
C ASN A 103 9.86 -0.05 -5.54
N GLY A 104 9.44 0.55 -6.65
CA GLY A 104 9.80 0.15 -8.02
C GLY A 104 10.62 1.25 -8.70
N GLY A 105 10.15 1.73 -9.85
CA GLY A 105 10.79 2.82 -10.60
C GLY A 105 10.80 4.15 -9.84
N THR A 106 11.78 5.02 -10.09
CA THR A 106 11.92 6.32 -9.40
C THR A 106 11.34 7.50 -10.19
N ASN A 107 10.79 7.24 -11.36
CA ASN A 107 10.09 8.18 -12.23
C ASN A 107 9.20 7.40 -13.23
N LEU A 108 8.36 8.09 -13.99
CA LEU A 108 7.47 7.46 -14.97
C LEU A 108 8.21 6.63 -16.03
N THR A 109 9.38 7.07 -16.50
CA THR A 109 10.17 6.34 -17.52
C THR A 109 10.64 4.99 -16.98
N THR A 110 11.11 4.95 -15.74
CA THR A 110 11.59 3.71 -15.11
C THR A 110 10.44 2.84 -14.60
N ALA A 111 9.34 3.43 -14.13
CA ALA A 111 8.13 2.74 -13.68
C ALA A 111 7.51 1.85 -14.76
N ALA A 112 7.71 2.17 -16.03
CA ALA A 112 7.30 1.35 -17.17
C ALA A 112 7.90 -0.07 -17.15
N ASN A 113 9.03 -0.27 -16.46
CA ASN A 113 9.72 -1.57 -16.37
C ASN A 113 9.30 -2.39 -15.14
N PHE A 114 8.34 -1.93 -14.33
CA PHE A 114 7.86 -2.60 -13.13
C PHE A 114 6.37 -2.88 -13.28
N THR A 115 6.02 -3.97 -13.96
CA THR A 115 4.63 -4.22 -14.34
C THR A 115 3.95 -5.19 -13.38
N VAL A 116 2.72 -4.85 -12.97
CA VAL A 116 1.83 -5.64 -12.10
C VAL A 116 0.43 -5.70 -12.69
N ASN A 117 -0.42 -6.66 -12.32
CA ASN A 117 -1.82 -6.59 -12.73
C ASN A 117 -2.51 -5.41 -12.04
N SER A 118 -2.31 -5.28 -10.72
CA SER A 118 -2.82 -4.18 -9.90
C SER A 118 -2.10 -4.08 -8.56
N ILE A 119 -2.23 -2.93 -7.89
CA ILE A 119 -1.82 -2.75 -6.48
C ILE A 119 -2.98 -2.14 -5.71
N SER A 120 -3.33 -2.75 -4.57
CA SER A 120 -4.37 -2.27 -3.67
C SER A 120 -3.85 -2.14 -2.24
N ILE A 121 -4.17 -1.04 -1.58
CA ILE A 121 -4.01 -0.82 -0.14
C ILE A 121 -5.41 -0.85 0.47
N THR A 122 -5.65 -1.75 1.42
CA THR A 122 -6.96 -1.86 2.06
C THR A 122 -6.91 -2.25 3.53
N LYS A 123 -7.76 -1.66 4.37
CA LYS A 123 -7.80 -1.97 5.81
C LYS A 123 -6.44 -1.79 6.48
N CYS A 124 -5.72 -0.75 6.08
CA CYS A 124 -4.46 -0.37 6.70
C CYS A 124 -4.66 0.92 7.50
N ASP A 125 -4.27 0.94 8.76
CA ASP A 125 -4.68 2.00 9.69
C ASP A 125 -3.52 2.61 10.47
N SER A 126 -3.53 3.93 10.62
CA SER A 126 -2.52 4.70 11.36
C SER A 126 -1.08 4.65 10.80
N LEU A 127 -0.91 4.26 9.54
CA LEU A 127 0.40 4.19 8.89
C LEU A 127 0.54 5.20 7.75
N TYR A 128 1.76 5.69 7.53
CA TYR A 128 2.16 6.24 6.25
C TYR A 128 2.57 5.09 5.32
N MET A 129 1.93 5.01 4.16
CA MET A 129 2.21 3.97 3.16
C MET A 129 2.48 4.63 1.81
N LYS A 130 3.56 4.22 1.14
CA LYS A 130 3.91 4.75 -0.18
C LYS A 130 4.19 3.63 -1.18
N VAL A 131 3.54 3.72 -2.33
CA VAL A 131 3.78 2.88 -3.51
C VAL A 131 4.42 3.76 -4.59
N THR A 132 5.60 3.39 -5.06
CA THR A 132 6.37 4.22 -5.99
C THR A 132 6.73 3.43 -7.25
N GLY A 133 6.32 3.93 -8.42
CA GLY A 133 6.84 3.55 -9.73
C GLY A 133 6.48 2.16 -10.22
N PHE A 134 5.18 1.88 -10.36
CA PHE A 134 4.68 0.65 -10.97
C PHE A 134 3.75 0.95 -12.14
N THR A 135 3.67 0.01 -13.08
CA THR A 135 2.71 0.03 -14.19
C THR A 135 1.67 -1.07 -14.00
N ALA A 136 0.40 -0.69 -13.84
CA ALA A 136 -0.72 -1.62 -13.76
C ALA A 136 -1.21 -2.00 -15.16
N ILE A 137 -1.22 -3.29 -15.47
CA ILE A 137 -1.61 -3.83 -16.78
C ILE A 137 -2.92 -4.64 -16.77
N GLY A 138 -3.50 -4.91 -15.60
CA GLY A 138 -4.69 -5.73 -15.44
C GLY A 138 -5.96 -5.12 -16.05
N THR A 139 -6.83 -5.97 -16.58
CA THR A 139 -8.13 -5.59 -17.19
C THR A 139 -9.32 -6.36 -16.63
N THR A 140 -9.12 -7.29 -15.69
CA THR A 140 -10.14 -8.25 -15.22
C THR A 140 -10.96 -7.74 -14.03
N VAL A 141 -12.16 -8.32 -13.89
CA VAL A 141 -13.30 -7.88 -13.04
C VAL A 141 -13.01 -7.83 -11.52
N THR A 142 -11.96 -8.49 -11.04
CA THR A 142 -11.56 -8.51 -9.62
C THR A 142 -10.82 -7.25 -9.17
N VAL A 143 -10.30 -6.46 -10.11
CA VAL A 143 -9.59 -5.20 -9.85
C VAL A 143 -10.15 -4.10 -10.74
N GLN A 144 -11.13 -3.40 -10.16
CA GLN A 144 -11.77 -2.24 -10.78
C GLN A 144 -10.76 -1.10 -11.08
N SER A 145 -9.57 -1.11 -10.49
CA SER A 145 -8.56 -0.09 -10.73
C SER A 145 -7.17 -0.69 -10.79
N GLY A 146 -6.28 -0.09 -11.57
CA GLY A 146 -4.87 -0.46 -11.56
C GLY A 146 -4.22 -0.16 -10.20
N PHE A 147 -4.64 0.94 -9.58
CA PHE A 147 -4.20 1.33 -8.24
C PHE A 147 -5.39 1.70 -7.36
N ALA A 148 -5.43 1.18 -6.14
CA ALA A 148 -6.50 1.46 -5.21
C ALA A 148 -6.03 1.68 -3.77
N ALA A 149 -6.64 2.64 -3.06
CA ALA A 149 -6.54 2.76 -1.60
C ALA A 149 -7.92 2.93 -0.98
N THR A 150 -8.36 1.94 -0.18
CA THR A 150 -9.71 1.93 0.38
C THR A 150 -9.77 1.47 1.82
N TYR A 151 -10.78 1.88 2.58
CA TYR A 151 -11.01 1.41 3.95
C TYR A 151 -9.77 1.51 4.84
N SER A 152 -8.97 2.56 4.68
CA SER A 152 -7.66 2.69 5.32
C SER A 152 -7.58 4.06 5.96
N SER A 153 -6.92 4.16 7.11
CA SER A 153 -6.65 5.44 7.80
C SER A 153 -5.15 5.71 7.87
N GLY A 154 -4.77 6.96 8.08
CA GLY A 154 -3.40 7.44 7.82
C GLY A 154 -3.27 7.97 6.39
N GLN A 155 -2.04 8.15 5.94
CA GLN A 155 -1.76 8.71 4.61
C GLN A 155 -1.26 7.62 3.65
N GLN A 156 -1.85 7.56 2.46
CA GLN A 156 -1.49 6.62 1.40
C GLN A 156 -1.05 7.38 0.16
N ASP A 157 0.17 7.12 -0.29
CA ASP A 157 0.77 7.83 -1.41
C ASP A 157 1.04 6.88 -2.58
N PHE A 158 0.64 7.30 -3.76
CA PHE A 158 1.04 6.67 -5.02
C PHE A 158 1.87 7.66 -5.82
N PHE A 159 3.12 7.31 -6.10
CA PHE A 159 4.06 8.14 -6.86
C PHE A 159 4.44 7.45 -8.16
N PHE A 160 4.52 8.21 -9.26
CA PHE A 160 5.01 7.71 -10.56
C PHE A 160 4.32 6.44 -11.07
N CYS A 161 3.07 6.20 -10.65
CA CYS A 161 2.30 5.02 -11.02
C CYS A 161 1.62 5.22 -12.37
N ILE A 162 1.54 4.15 -13.17
CA ILE A 162 1.06 4.20 -14.57
C ILE A 162 -0.08 3.21 -14.77
N CYS A 163 -1.24 3.65 -15.26
CA CYS A 163 -2.33 2.79 -15.69
C CYS A 163 -2.88 3.26 -17.04
N THR A 164 -2.43 2.63 -18.13
CA THR A 164 -2.80 3.02 -19.51
C THR A 164 -3.55 1.94 -20.28
N THR A 165 -3.69 0.74 -19.70
CA THR A 165 -4.43 -0.35 -20.30
C THR A 165 -5.92 -0.01 -20.35
N SER A 166 -6.52 -0.12 -21.55
CA SER A 166 -7.91 0.28 -21.76
C SER A 166 -8.89 -0.55 -20.94
N SER A 167 -9.86 0.12 -20.31
CA SER A 167 -10.97 -0.52 -19.59
C SER A 167 -12.07 0.48 -19.27
N ALA A 168 -13.29 -0.03 -19.04
CA ALA A 168 -14.40 0.77 -18.55
C ALA A 168 -14.28 1.18 -17.07
N TYR A 169 -13.33 0.61 -16.32
CA TYR A 169 -13.14 0.93 -14.91
C TYR A 169 -12.13 2.06 -14.68
N ALA A 170 -12.01 2.53 -13.43
CA ALA A 170 -11.10 3.60 -13.08
C ALA A 170 -9.62 3.16 -13.27
N GLY A 171 -8.70 4.08 -13.55
CA GLY A 171 -7.27 3.76 -13.50
C GLY A 171 -6.77 3.78 -12.06
N PHE A 172 -7.16 4.83 -11.34
CA PHE A 172 -6.86 5.06 -9.95
C PHE A 172 -8.17 5.22 -9.18
N SER A 173 -8.28 4.58 -8.03
CA SER A 173 -9.45 4.75 -7.16
C SER A 173 -9.09 4.86 -5.70
N SER A 174 -9.89 5.61 -4.96
CA SER A 174 -9.76 5.64 -3.51
C SER A 174 -11.10 5.86 -2.81
N GLY A 175 -11.17 5.50 -1.54
CA GLY A 175 -12.29 5.90 -0.71
C GLY A 175 -12.47 5.13 0.59
N VAL A 176 -13.32 5.68 1.43
CA VAL A 176 -13.69 5.22 2.77
C VAL A 176 -12.53 5.42 3.76
N ALA A 177 -12.67 6.45 4.60
CA ALA A 177 -11.76 6.82 5.70
C ALA A 177 -10.30 7.17 5.32
N VAL A 178 -10.02 7.33 4.03
CA VAL A 178 -8.67 7.47 3.48
C VAL A 178 -8.22 8.93 3.36
N THR A 179 -6.92 9.18 3.57
CA THR A 179 -6.22 10.37 3.09
C THR A 179 -5.19 9.91 2.06
N VAL A 180 -5.43 10.18 0.78
CA VAL A 180 -4.59 9.65 -0.30
C VAL A 180 -4.02 10.76 -1.18
N TYR A 181 -2.78 10.57 -1.64
CA TYR A 181 -2.15 11.41 -2.65
C TYR A 181 -1.80 10.57 -3.87
N PHE A 182 -2.18 11.05 -5.06
CA PHE A 182 -1.71 10.52 -6.33
C PHE A 182 -0.78 11.58 -6.95
N GLN A 183 0.52 11.29 -6.96
CA GLN A 183 1.56 12.27 -7.28
C GLN A 183 2.36 11.88 -8.52
N THR A 184 2.43 12.78 -9.51
CA THR A 184 3.18 12.58 -10.76
C THR A 184 2.85 11.23 -11.43
N CYS A 185 1.56 10.89 -11.48
CA CYS A 185 1.07 9.61 -12.03
C CYS A 185 0.65 9.76 -13.50
N LYS A 186 0.38 8.63 -14.17
CA LYS A 186 -0.14 8.59 -15.55
C LYS A 186 -1.36 7.69 -15.65
N VAL A 187 -2.46 8.21 -16.19
CA VAL A 187 -3.66 7.41 -16.46
C VAL A 187 -4.26 7.68 -17.84
N ALA A 188 -4.47 6.64 -18.64
CA ALA A 188 -5.05 6.79 -19.97
C ALA A 188 -6.02 5.66 -20.33
N ASN A 189 -6.98 5.98 -21.21
CA ASN A 189 -7.94 5.03 -21.78
C ASN A 189 -8.85 4.32 -20.76
N ARG A 190 -9.15 4.97 -19.63
CA ARG A 190 -9.98 4.44 -18.54
C ARG A 190 -11.38 5.04 -18.53
N GLY A 191 -12.36 4.33 -17.99
CA GLY A 191 -13.69 4.91 -17.76
C GLY A 191 -13.64 6.11 -16.81
N VAL A 192 -12.73 6.08 -15.84
CA VAL A 192 -12.40 7.23 -14.99
C VAL A 192 -10.88 7.30 -14.82
N GLY A 193 -10.26 8.47 -14.98
CA GLY A 193 -8.84 8.66 -14.67
C GLY A 193 -8.57 8.40 -13.18
N LEU A 194 -9.16 9.25 -12.34
CA LEU A 194 -9.14 9.12 -10.88
C LEU A 194 -10.57 9.19 -10.31
N GLN A 195 -10.99 8.16 -9.58
CA GLN A 195 -12.25 8.14 -8.83
C GLN A 195 -12.00 8.17 -7.32
N HIS A 196 -12.65 9.10 -6.61
CA HIS A 196 -12.62 9.18 -5.16
C HIS A 196 -14.04 9.13 -4.56
N ASN A 197 -14.27 8.26 -3.56
CA ASN A 197 -15.61 8.02 -3.02
C ASN A 197 -15.87 8.61 -1.63
N MET A 198 -14.96 8.52 -0.66
CA MET A 198 -15.19 8.96 0.72
C MET A 198 -13.85 9.25 1.37
N GLY A 199 -13.74 10.32 2.15
CA GLY A 199 -12.47 10.77 2.74
C GLY A 199 -11.86 11.94 1.97
N MET A 200 -10.53 12.03 2.01
CA MET A 200 -9.75 13.07 1.35
C MET A 200 -8.84 12.46 0.28
N CYS A 201 -8.81 13.07 -0.88
CA CYS A 201 -7.91 12.72 -1.97
C CYS A 201 -7.26 13.98 -2.52
N VAL A 202 -5.95 13.93 -2.72
CA VAL A 202 -5.21 14.97 -3.44
C VAL A 202 -4.73 14.39 -4.76
N SER A 203 -5.22 14.98 -5.85
CA SER A 203 -4.82 14.68 -7.21
C SER A 203 -3.73 15.67 -7.61
N ASP A 204 -2.47 15.25 -7.49
CA ASP A 204 -1.31 16.13 -7.62
C ASP A 204 -0.46 15.77 -8.83
N SER A 205 -0.57 16.56 -9.89
CA SER A 205 0.28 16.50 -11.07
C SER A 205 0.22 15.16 -11.82
N TRP A 206 -0.25 15.20 -13.05
CA TRP A 206 -0.37 14.04 -13.93
C TRP A 206 0.43 14.22 -15.21
N ASP A 207 0.98 13.13 -15.73
CA ASP A 207 1.68 13.10 -17.02
C ASP A 207 0.79 13.68 -18.12
N ALA A 208 1.37 14.43 -19.06
CA ALA A 208 0.64 15.04 -20.17
C ALA A 208 -0.09 14.00 -21.05
N GLY A 209 0.38 12.74 -21.05
CA GLY A 209 -0.29 11.64 -21.72
C GLY A 209 -1.51 11.08 -20.98
N SER A 210 -1.95 11.69 -19.86
CA SER A 210 -3.10 11.21 -19.07
C SER A 210 -4.44 11.56 -19.74
N THR A 211 -4.73 10.94 -20.88
CA THR A 211 -5.81 11.29 -21.81
C THR A 211 -6.63 10.07 -22.24
N GLY A 212 -7.68 10.28 -23.03
CA GLY A 212 -8.53 9.18 -23.53
C GLY A 212 -9.45 8.57 -22.46
N ASN A 213 -9.57 9.20 -21.29
CA ASN A 213 -10.50 8.75 -20.26
C ASN A 213 -11.93 9.21 -20.58
N THR A 214 -12.96 8.49 -20.11
CA THR A 214 -14.34 8.98 -20.22
C THR A 214 -14.56 10.14 -19.25
N ILE A 215 -14.19 9.95 -17.99
CA ILE A 215 -14.19 11.00 -16.96
C ILE A 215 -12.74 11.22 -16.48
N GLY A 216 -12.26 12.47 -16.40
CA GLY A 216 -10.93 12.78 -15.87
C GLY A 216 -10.87 12.53 -14.36
N LEU A 217 -11.62 13.33 -13.61
CA LEU A 217 -11.76 13.25 -12.16
C LEU A 217 -13.21 12.98 -11.75
N LYS A 218 -13.41 12.06 -10.80
CA LYS A 218 -14.74 11.76 -10.28
C LYS A 218 -14.74 11.74 -8.76
N ALA A 219 -15.58 12.57 -8.13
CA ALA A 219 -15.86 12.53 -6.71
C ALA A 219 -17.28 11.99 -6.47
N MET A 220 -17.44 11.04 -5.54
CA MET A 220 -18.72 10.42 -5.18
C MET A 220 -18.93 10.47 -3.68
N TYR A 221 -20.12 10.10 -3.19
CA TYR A 221 -20.46 9.74 -1.80
C TYR A 221 -19.88 10.60 -0.66
N GLY A 222 -19.73 11.91 -0.85
CA GLY A 222 -19.15 12.83 0.14
C GLY A 222 -17.62 12.93 0.13
N GLY A 223 -16.95 12.18 -0.74
CA GLY A 223 -15.50 12.26 -0.95
C GLY A 223 -15.07 13.65 -1.41
N GLN A 224 -13.93 14.11 -0.90
CA GLN A 224 -13.34 15.41 -1.19
C GLN A 224 -12.08 15.20 -2.02
N LEU A 225 -12.08 15.69 -3.26
CA LEU A 225 -10.95 15.59 -4.18
C LEU A 225 -10.37 16.98 -4.40
N ALA A 226 -9.19 17.24 -3.86
CA ALA A 226 -8.44 18.47 -4.12
C ALA A 226 -7.51 18.30 -5.31
N LYS A 227 -7.42 19.33 -6.16
CA LYS A 227 -6.52 19.36 -7.30
C LYS A 227 -5.25 20.13 -6.93
N ASN A 228 -4.11 19.64 -7.41
CA ASN A 228 -2.85 20.36 -7.45
C ASN A 228 -2.13 20.03 -8.77
N GLY A 229 -1.54 21.01 -9.43
CA GLY A 229 -0.87 20.79 -10.72
C GLY A 229 -1.80 20.27 -11.84
N THR A 230 -1.21 19.57 -12.82
CA THR A 230 -1.94 18.99 -13.98
C THR A 230 -2.87 17.87 -13.54
N GLN A 231 -3.94 17.61 -14.28
CA GLN A 231 -4.99 16.62 -13.94
C GLN A 231 -5.25 15.65 -15.09
N PRO A 232 -5.78 14.43 -14.84
CA PRO A 232 -6.21 13.53 -15.90
C PRO A 232 -7.29 14.18 -16.75
N ALA A 233 -7.12 14.12 -18.07
CA ALA A 233 -8.12 14.56 -19.01
C ALA A 233 -9.11 13.43 -19.31
N GLY A 234 -10.38 13.78 -19.46
CA GLY A 234 -11.41 12.90 -20.00
C GLY A 234 -12.41 13.67 -20.84
N THR A 235 -13.27 12.94 -21.56
CA THR A 235 -14.38 13.53 -22.35
C THR A 235 -15.25 14.43 -21.47
N THR A 236 -15.54 13.96 -20.26
CA THR A 236 -15.99 14.78 -19.13
C THR A 236 -14.79 15.07 -18.25
N ALA A 237 -14.41 16.33 -18.09
CA ALA A 237 -13.25 16.68 -17.25
C ALA A 237 -13.45 16.26 -15.79
N GLU A 238 -14.61 16.61 -15.22
CA GLU A 238 -14.91 16.43 -13.80
C GLU A 238 -16.35 15.99 -13.60
N SER A 239 -16.59 15.08 -12.64
CA SER A 239 -17.93 14.61 -12.27
C SER A 239 -18.06 14.48 -10.76
N ALA A 240 -18.95 15.27 -10.16
CA ALA A 240 -19.29 15.20 -8.74
C ALA A 240 -20.70 14.61 -8.56
N LEU A 241 -20.83 13.50 -7.81
CA LEU A 241 -22.10 12.79 -7.59
C LEU A 241 -22.30 12.46 -6.10
N TYR A 242 -23.54 12.25 -5.68
CA TYR A 242 -23.88 11.78 -4.32
C TYR A 242 -23.18 12.56 -3.19
N GLY A 243 -23.09 13.89 -3.34
CA GLY A 243 -22.45 14.78 -2.35
C GLY A 243 -20.92 14.85 -2.41
N GLY A 244 -20.27 14.18 -3.37
CA GLY A 244 -18.83 14.36 -3.61
C GLY A 244 -18.50 15.78 -4.07
N VAL A 245 -17.28 16.24 -3.78
CA VAL A 245 -16.81 17.60 -4.09
C VAL A 245 -15.43 17.54 -4.72
N ILE A 246 -15.23 18.32 -5.78
CA ILE A 246 -13.94 18.53 -6.42
C ILE A 246 -13.53 19.98 -6.17
N HIS A 247 -12.41 20.18 -5.50
CA HIS A 247 -11.87 21.50 -5.17
C HIS A 247 -10.89 21.94 -6.25
N ALA A 248 -10.94 23.23 -6.58
CA ALA A 248 -10.09 23.86 -7.57
C ALA A 248 -8.62 23.84 -7.16
#